data_AF-D7CPB8-F1
#
_entry.id   AF-D7CPB8-F1
#
_cell.length_a   1.000
_cell.length_b   1.000
_cell.length_c   1.000
_cell.angle_alpha   90.00
_cell.angle_beta   90.00
_cell.angle_gamma   90.00
#
_symmetry.space_group_name_H-M   'P 1'
#
loop_
_entity.id
_entity.type
_entity.pdbx_description
1 polymer ?
#
loop_
_entity_poly.entity_id
_entity_poly.type
_entity_poly.pdbx_seq_one_letter_code
_entity_poly.pdbx_strand_id
1 'polypeptide(L)'
;MRDIWKEQRVIEKAVDMVFEYAKKPANPYNYLYHNPRAIHTPQYLAHWTQKWQNHHVYMTLVRAATVTGYEPVPSVLLLRNAKRDGYGGRAVRVGHLVFYLIRPEEMTPGLQRRYYKFKNMLMTDISRDMDKYYENKKKKTMADNVVVE
;
A
#
# COMPACT_ATOMS: atom_id res chain seq x y z
N MET A 1 19.00 1.94 -23.36
CA MET A 1 18.42 3.12 -22.67
C MET A 1 16.90 3.12 -22.60
N ARG A 2 16.13 2.95 -23.69
CA ARG A 2 14.65 3.02 -23.67
C ARG A 2 13.94 2.03 -22.72
N ASP A 3 14.48 0.83 -22.53
CA ASP A 3 13.82 -0.18 -21.67
C ASP A 3 13.96 0.09 -20.18
N ILE A 4 15.03 0.76 -19.75
CA ILE A 4 15.25 1.14 -18.35
C ILE A 4 14.19 2.16 -17.90
N TRP A 5 13.86 3.12 -18.77
CA TRP A 5 12.81 4.13 -18.52
C TRP A 5 11.41 3.53 -18.45
N LYS A 6 11.13 2.50 -19.26
CA LYS A 6 9.85 1.77 -19.21
C LYS A 6 9.73 0.96 -17.91
N GLU A 7 10.80 0.30 -17.49
CA GLU A 7 10.84 -0.47 -16.25
C GLU A 7 10.65 0.43 -15.02
N GLN A 8 11.35 1.57 -14.97
CA GLN A 8 11.22 2.54 -13.89
C GLN A 8 9.77 3.03 -13.72
N ARG A 9 9.10 3.43 -14.81
CA ARG A 9 7.70 3.88 -14.78
C ARG A 9 6.73 2.81 -14.27
N VAL A 10 6.98 1.54 -14.58
CA VAL A 10 6.15 0.42 -14.11
C VAL A 10 6.30 0.26 -12.60
N ILE A 11 7.52 0.40 -12.07
CA ILE A 11 7.81 0.32 -10.65
C ILE A 11 7.16 1.49 -9.90
N GLU A 12 7.35 2.73 -10.38
CA GLU A 12 6.74 3.92 -9.81
C GLU A 12 5.22 3.80 -9.75
N LYS A 13 4.58 3.38 -10.86
CA LYS A 13 3.15 3.12 -10.89
C LYS A 13 2.73 2.06 -9.86
N ALA A 14 3.51 1.00 -9.68
CA ALA A 14 3.22 -0.01 -8.67
C ALA A 14 3.34 0.55 -7.25
N VAL A 15 4.33 1.42 -6.98
CA VAL A 15 4.47 2.12 -5.70
C VAL A 15 3.24 2.98 -5.44
N ASP A 16 2.88 3.88 -6.37
CA ASP A 16 1.72 4.77 -6.22
C ASP A 16 0.44 4.01 -5.92
N MET A 17 0.20 2.92 -6.66
CA MET A 17 -0.97 2.07 -6.49
C MET A 17 -1.02 1.40 -5.12
N VAL A 18 0.10 0.84 -4.65
CA VAL A 18 0.15 0.12 -3.37
C VAL A 18 0.22 1.07 -2.17
N PHE A 19 0.81 2.25 -2.35
CA PHE A 19 1.02 3.23 -1.29
C PHE A 19 -0.31 3.65 -0.63
N GLU A 20 -1.38 3.82 -1.42
CA GLU A 20 -2.72 4.11 -0.88
C GLU A 20 -3.19 3.05 0.13
N TYR A 21 -2.89 1.78 -0.14
CA TYR A 21 -3.29 0.64 0.70
C TYR A 21 -2.32 0.41 1.85
N ALA A 22 -1.05 0.78 1.70
CA ALA A 22 -0.03 0.66 2.74
C ALA A 22 -0.21 1.72 3.84
N LYS A 23 -0.71 2.91 3.51
CA LYS A 23 -1.04 3.94 4.51
C LYS A 23 -2.16 3.44 5.43
N LYS A 24 -1.96 3.55 6.74
CA LYS A 24 -2.96 3.20 7.74
C LYS A 24 -4.03 4.30 7.81
N PRO A 25 -5.26 4.09 7.31
CA PRO A 25 -6.32 5.06 7.52
C PRO A 25 -6.79 5.04 8.97
N ALA A 26 -7.32 6.17 9.44
CA ALA A 26 -8.01 6.21 10.73
C ALA A 26 -9.19 5.23 10.75
N ASN A 27 -9.50 4.67 11.92
CA ASN A 27 -10.57 3.67 12.06
C ASN A 27 -11.94 4.35 11.93
N PRO A 28 -12.72 4.06 10.86
CA PRO A 28 -14.00 4.72 10.62
C PRO A 28 -15.05 4.32 11.67
N TYR A 29 -14.98 3.11 12.22
CA TYR A 29 -15.90 2.65 13.26
C TYR A 29 -15.67 3.38 14.57
N ASN A 30 -14.40 3.58 14.95
CA ASN A 30 -14.07 4.33 16.15
C ASN A 30 -14.48 5.81 16.01
N TYR A 31 -14.26 6.38 14.83
CA TYR A 31 -14.67 7.76 14.54
C TYR A 31 -16.19 7.93 14.61
N LEU A 32 -16.95 7.00 14.00
CA LEU A 32 -18.41 7.00 14.05
C LEU A 32 -18.94 6.84 15.47
N TYR A 33 -18.33 5.96 16.27
CA TYR A 33 -18.72 5.73 17.67
C TYR A 33 -18.61 7.00 18.52
N HIS A 34 -17.51 7.75 18.38
CA HIS A 34 -17.29 8.98 19.15
C HIS A 34 -17.97 10.21 18.55
N ASN A 35 -18.27 10.23 17.25
CA ASN A 35 -18.84 11.38 16.57
C ASN A 35 -19.87 10.98 15.49
N PRO A 36 -21.05 10.46 15.90
CA PRO A 36 -22.04 9.93 14.95
C PRO A 36 -22.62 11.01 14.02
N ARG A 37 -22.61 12.28 14.43
CA ARG A 37 -23.11 13.42 13.64
C ARG A 37 -22.11 13.98 12.62
N ALA A 38 -20.83 13.59 12.70
CA ALA A 38 -19.79 14.07 11.79
C ALA A 38 -19.85 13.37 10.41
N ILE A 39 -20.55 12.24 10.31
CA ILE A 39 -20.81 11.58 9.04
C ILE A 39 -22.04 12.24 8.41
N HIS A 40 -21.81 13.13 7.46
CA HIS A 40 -22.89 13.85 6.77
C HIS A 40 -23.63 12.97 5.75
N THR A 41 -22.96 11.96 5.19
CA THR A 41 -23.54 11.05 4.20
C THR A 41 -23.09 9.59 4.42
N PRO A 42 -23.98 8.61 4.24
CA PRO A 42 -23.62 7.18 4.30
C PRO A 42 -22.51 6.80 3.30
N GLN A 43 -22.47 7.43 2.13
CA GLN A 43 -21.48 7.20 1.09
C GLN A 43 -20.06 7.55 1.57
N TYR A 44 -19.91 8.64 2.31
CA TYR A 44 -18.62 9.04 2.87
C TYR A 44 -18.07 7.97 3.83
N LEU A 45 -18.92 7.48 4.74
CA LEU A 45 -18.55 6.41 5.66
C LEU A 45 -18.23 5.10 4.93
N ALA A 46 -19.00 4.76 3.89
CA ALA A 46 -18.79 3.55 3.10
C ALA A 46 -17.43 3.57 2.38
N HIS A 47 -17.09 4.68 1.72
CA HIS A 47 -15.79 4.84 1.06
C HIS A 47 -14.62 4.79 2.05
N TRP A 48 -14.75 5.43 3.21
CA TRP A 48 -13.72 5.36 4.24
C TRP A 48 -13.57 3.94 4.78
N THR A 49 -14.67 3.25 5.06
CA THR A 49 -14.69 1.85 5.48
C THR A 49 -14.01 0.95 4.45
N GLN A 50 -14.29 1.16 3.17
CA GLN A 50 -13.64 0.41 2.10
C GLN A 50 -12.12 0.59 2.10
N LYS A 51 -11.61 1.83 2.24
CA LYS A 51 -10.18 2.10 2.37
C LYS A 51 -9.56 1.41 3.58
N TRP A 52 -10.25 1.46 4.72
CA TRP A 52 -9.80 0.82 5.95
C TRP A 52 -9.73 -0.71 5.83
N GLN A 53 -10.76 -1.33 5.28
CA GLN A 53 -10.77 -2.79 5.05
C GLN A 53 -9.68 -3.21 4.08
N ASN A 54 -9.55 -2.48 2.96
CA ASN A 54 -8.52 -2.76 1.96
C ASN A 54 -7.09 -2.69 2.55
N HIS A 55 -6.81 -1.71 3.42
CA HIS A 55 -5.55 -1.64 4.16
C HIS A 55 -5.31 -2.90 5.00
N HIS A 56 -6.31 -3.35 5.76
CA HIS A 56 -6.17 -4.56 6.59
C HIS A 56 -5.96 -5.82 5.77
N VAL A 57 -6.67 -5.97 4.65
CA VAL A 57 -6.45 -7.11 3.74
C VAL A 57 -5.02 -7.07 3.19
N TYR A 58 -4.54 -5.91 2.73
CA TYR A 58 -3.16 -5.76 2.27
C TYR A 58 -2.14 -6.11 3.36
N MET A 59 -2.29 -5.57 4.57
CA MET A 59 -1.40 -5.86 5.69
C MET A 59 -1.46 -7.33 6.12
N THR A 60 -2.60 -7.99 5.94
CA THR A 60 -2.72 -9.44 6.17
C THR A 60 -1.88 -10.21 5.18
N LEU A 61 -1.84 -9.82 3.90
CA LEU A 61 -0.95 -10.43 2.91
C LEU A 61 0.53 -10.23 3.27
N VAL A 62 0.91 -9.01 3.68
CA VAL A 62 2.28 -8.71 4.11
C VAL A 62 2.69 -9.56 5.31
N ARG A 63 1.81 -9.73 6.30
CA ARG A 63 2.06 -10.59 7.48
C ARG A 63 2.09 -12.08 7.11
N ALA A 64 1.20 -12.52 6.23
CA ALA A 64 1.19 -13.90 5.75
C ALA A 64 2.49 -14.24 4.99
N ALA A 65 3.09 -13.27 4.30
CA ALA A 65 4.36 -13.46 3.60
C ALA A 65 5.49 -13.85 4.56
N THR A 66 5.53 -13.30 5.79
CA THR A 66 6.60 -13.61 6.76
C THR A 66 6.51 -15.04 7.29
N VAL A 67 5.34 -15.69 7.19
CA VAL A 67 5.12 -17.06 7.65
C VAL A 67 5.20 -18.05 6.50
N THR A 68 4.60 -17.71 5.36
CA THR A 68 4.43 -18.63 4.22
C THR A 68 5.57 -18.56 3.20
N GLY A 69 6.38 -17.49 3.23
CA GLY A 69 7.40 -17.21 2.23
C GLY A 69 6.86 -16.70 0.89
N TYR A 70 5.54 -16.57 0.74
CA TYR A 70 4.93 -16.03 -0.48
C TYR A 70 4.78 -14.52 -0.38
N GLU A 71 5.55 -13.80 -1.19
CA GLU A 71 5.50 -12.35 -1.24
C GLU A 71 4.30 -11.87 -2.10
N PRO A 72 3.56 -10.83 -1.67
CA PRO A 72 2.48 -10.25 -2.45
C PRO A 72 3.06 -9.35 -3.56
N VAL A 73 3.19 -9.90 -4.76
CA VAL A 73 3.72 -9.18 -5.93
C VAL A 73 2.59 -8.45 -6.67
N PRO A 74 2.62 -7.11 -6.82
CA PRO A 74 1.62 -6.39 -7.59
C PRO A 74 1.58 -6.84 -9.06
N SER A 75 0.38 -7.05 -9.60
CA SER A 75 0.19 -7.55 -10.97
C SER A 75 0.83 -6.66 -12.05
N VAL A 76 0.98 -5.37 -11.77
CA VAL A 76 1.65 -4.39 -12.64
C VAL A 76 3.12 -4.77 -12.89
N LEU A 77 3.81 -5.35 -11.90
CA LEU A 77 5.22 -5.77 -12.04
C LEU A 77 5.40 -6.99 -12.94
N LEU A 78 4.32 -7.75 -13.17
CA LEU A 78 4.28 -8.94 -14.02
C LEU A 78 4.04 -8.62 -15.49
N LEU A 79 3.80 -7.35 -15.86
CA LEU A 79 3.65 -6.90 -17.25
C LEU A 79 2.63 -7.71 -18.08
N ARG A 80 1.54 -8.16 -17.44
CA ARG A 80 0.50 -9.05 -18.03
C ARG A 80 0.95 -10.47 -18.39
N ASN A 81 2.15 -10.89 -17.97
CA ASN A 81 2.69 -12.23 -18.23
C ASN A 81 2.37 -13.25 -17.14
N ALA A 82 1.58 -12.89 -16.12
CA ALA A 82 1.32 -13.74 -14.95
C ALA A 82 0.82 -15.16 -15.29
N LYS A 83 -0.06 -15.30 -16.30
CA LYS A 83 -0.52 -16.62 -16.76
C LYS A 83 0.58 -17.42 -17.47
N ARG A 84 1.35 -16.75 -18.32
CA ARG A 84 2.48 -17.34 -19.07
C ARG A 84 3.57 -17.83 -18.11
N ASP A 85 3.80 -17.07 -17.06
CA ASP A 85 4.83 -17.35 -16.05
C ASP A 85 4.32 -18.32 -14.96
N GLY A 86 3.13 -18.92 -15.12
CA GLY A 86 2.62 -19.99 -14.24
C GLY A 86 1.88 -19.53 -12.97
N TYR A 87 1.64 -18.24 -12.78
CA TYR A 87 1.04 -17.69 -11.56
C TYR A 87 -0.49 -17.56 -11.61
N GLY A 88 -1.15 -18.06 -12.66
CA GLY A 88 -2.58 -17.79 -12.93
C GLY A 88 -3.54 -18.11 -11.77
N GLY A 89 -3.25 -19.15 -10.99
CA GLY A 89 -4.07 -19.56 -9.83
C GLY A 89 -3.70 -18.90 -8.49
N ARG A 90 -2.72 -17.99 -8.48
CA ARG A 90 -2.14 -17.41 -7.25
C ARG A 90 -2.55 -15.96 -7.01
N ALA A 91 -3.58 -15.50 -7.71
CA ALA A 91 -4.05 -14.13 -7.67
C ALA A 91 -4.94 -13.87 -6.45
N VAL A 92 -4.65 -12.81 -5.72
CA VAL A 92 -5.49 -12.29 -4.62
C VAL A 92 -5.84 -10.83 -4.92
N ARG A 93 -7.11 -10.47 -4.74
CA ARG A 93 -7.59 -9.10 -4.97
C ARG A 93 -7.66 -8.33 -3.66
N VAL A 94 -7.24 -7.08 -3.70
CA VAL A 94 -7.41 -6.11 -2.62
C VAL A 94 -7.95 -4.83 -3.23
N GLY A 95 -9.23 -4.53 -2.99
CA GLY A 95 -9.93 -3.48 -3.73
C GLY A 95 -9.84 -3.72 -5.25
N HIS A 96 -9.31 -2.73 -5.96
CA HIS A 96 -9.10 -2.82 -7.41
C HIS A 96 -7.71 -3.39 -7.79
N LEU A 97 -6.83 -3.62 -6.82
CA LEU A 97 -5.50 -4.17 -7.05
C LEU A 97 -5.53 -5.69 -7.09
N VAL A 98 -4.65 -6.26 -7.91
CA VAL A 98 -4.39 -7.70 -7.98
C VAL A 98 -2.94 -7.93 -7.55
N PHE A 99 -2.77 -8.84 -6.59
CA PHE A 99 -1.47 -9.34 -6.15
C PHE A 99 -1.35 -10.81 -6.54
N TYR A 100 -0.14 -11.23 -6.86
CA TYR A 100 0.19 -12.63 -7.06
C TYR A 100 1.10 -13.07 -5.92
N LEU A 101 0.75 -14.18 -5.28
CA LEU A 101 1.56 -14.77 -4.21
C LEU A 101 2.67 -15.61 -4.84
N ILE A 102 3.91 -15.12 -4.75
CA ILE A 102 5.07 -15.70 -5.43
C ILE A 102 6.23 -15.77 -4.44
N ARG A 103 6.91 -16.92 -4.34
CA ARG A 103 8.13 -17.00 -3.52
C ARG A 103 9.31 -16.33 -4.24
N PRO A 104 10.25 -15.69 -3.54
CA PRO A 104 11.41 -15.06 -4.16
C PRO A 104 12.20 -15.99 -5.10
N GLU A 105 12.27 -17.29 -4.79
CA GLU A 105 12.99 -18.29 -5.57
C GLU A 105 12.28 -18.68 -6.88
N GLU A 106 10.96 -18.46 -6.95
CA GLU A 106 10.16 -18.69 -8.16
C GLU A 106 10.21 -17.50 -9.12
N MET A 107 10.66 -16.33 -8.65
CA MET A 107 10.70 -15.12 -9.47
C MET A 107 11.78 -15.22 -10.54
N THR A 108 11.42 -14.86 -11.78
CA THR A 108 12.44 -14.65 -12.82
C THR A 108 13.41 -13.53 -12.39
N PRO A 109 14.69 -13.55 -12.83
CA PRO A 109 15.66 -12.52 -12.44
C PRO A 109 15.19 -11.09 -12.70
N GLY A 110 14.45 -10.89 -13.80
CA GLY A 110 13.85 -9.59 -14.12
C GLY A 110 12.74 -9.19 -13.15
N LEU A 111 11.85 -10.13 -12.79
CA LEU A 111 10.78 -9.87 -11.82
C LEU A 111 11.35 -9.58 -10.44
N GLN A 112 12.32 -10.38 -10.00
CA GLN A 112 12.97 -10.25 -8.70
C GLN A 112 13.59 -8.86 -8.54
N ARG A 113 14.34 -8.39 -9.55
CA ARG A 113 14.91 -7.03 -9.58
C ARG A 113 13.83 -5.94 -9.47
N ARG A 114 12.75 -6.04 -10.25
CA ARG A 114 11.64 -5.07 -10.17
C ARG A 114 10.96 -5.08 -8.81
N TYR A 115 10.72 -6.27 -8.27
CA TYR A 115 10.04 -6.45 -6.99
C TYR A 115 10.83 -5.86 -5.84
N TYR A 116 12.14 -6.14 -5.73
CA TYR A 116 12.95 -5.55 -4.66
C TYR A 116 13.09 -4.03 -4.81
N LYS A 117 13.22 -3.53 -6.04
CA LYS A 117 13.24 -2.08 -6.27
C LYS A 117 11.91 -1.42 -5.87
N PHE A 118 10.78 -2.03 -6.21
CA PHE A 118 9.46 -1.63 -5.73
C PHE A 118 9.39 -1.61 -4.21
N LYS A 119 9.81 -2.70 -3.54
CA LYS A 119 9.77 -2.83 -2.07
C LYS A 119 10.60 -1.72 -1.40
N ASN A 120 11.81 -1.47 -1.90
CA ASN A 120 12.69 -0.43 -1.36
C ASN A 120 12.08 0.98 -1.54
N MET A 121 11.51 1.27 -2.72
CA MET A 121 10.86 2.56 -2.99
C MET A 121 9.63 2.76 -2.09
N LEU A 122 8.77 1.76 -2.00
CA LEU A 122 7.58 1.79 -1.15
C LEU A 122 7.95 2.04 0.33
N MET A 123 8.95 1.34 0.86
CA MET A 123 9.40 1.53 2.25
C MET A 123 10.01 2.92 2.48
N THR A 124 10.75 3.44 1.50
CA THR A 124 11.29 4.81 1.56
C THR A 124 10.17 5.85 1.60
N ASP A 125 9.16 5.71 0.74
CA ASP A 125 8.05 6.66 0.69
C ASP A 125 7.15 6.59 1.92
N ILE A 126 6.92 5.40 2.48
CA ILE A 126 6.23 5.23 3.77
C ILE A 126 7.00 5.94 4.88
N SER A 127 8.32 5.75 4.95
CA SER A 127 9.16 6.37 5.98
C SER A 127 9.10 7.90 5.89
N ARG A 128 9.24 8.45 4.67
CA ARG A 128 9.14 9.90 4.43
C ARG A 128 7.77 10.48 4.79
N ASP A 129 6.68 9.76 4.50
CA ASP A 129 5.33 10.20 4.83
C ASP A 129 5.10 10.23 6.35
N MET A 130 5.65 9.25 7.06
CA MET A 130 5.64 9.19 8.53
C MET A 130 6.45 10.33 9.15
N ASP A 131 7.65 10.61 8.63
CA ASP A 131 8.49 11.72 9.11
C ASP A 131 7.76 13.06 8.97
N LYS A 132 7.19 13.32 7.79
CA LYS A 132 6.35 14.51 7.53
C LYS A 132 5.17 14.61 8.50
N TYR A 133 4.50 13.49 8.80
CA TYR A 133 3.40 13.47 9.75
C TYR A 133 3.85 13.90 11.16
N TYR A 134 4.96 13.34 11.67
CA TYR A 134 5.47 13.68 12.99
C TYR A 134 5.98 15.12 13.07
N GLU A 135 6.63 15.63 12.03
CA GLU A 135 7.03 17.04 11.94
C GLU A 135 5.82 17.98 12.04
N ASN A 136 4.76 17.70 11.28
CA ASN A 136 3.54 18.51 11.30
C ASN A 136 2.83 18.45 12.66
N LYS A 137 2.80 17.28 13.30
CA LYS A 137 2.23 17.13 14.66
C LYS A 137 3.02 17.93 15.69
N LYS A 138 4.36 17.93 15.61
CA LYS A 138 5.23 18.72 16.50
C LYS A 138 4.99 20.22 16.32
N LYS A 139 4.91 20.70 15.07
CA LYS A 139 4.59 22.11 14.76
C LYS A 139 3.23 22.52 15.31
N LYS A 140 2.20 21.67 15.17
CA LYS A 140 0.87 21.95 15.70
C LYS A 140 0.87 22.04 17.23
N THR A 141 1.55 21.10 17.91
CA THR A 141 1.67 21.11 19.38
C THR A 141 2.42 22.35 19.88
N MET A 142 3.46 22.78 19.16
CA MET A 142 4.19 24.01 19.48
C MET A 142 3.34 25.27 19.25
N ALA A 143 2.55 25.32 18.17
CA ALA A 143 1.64 26.43 17.90
C ALA A 143 0.52 26.52 18.95
N ASP A 144 -0.06 25.38 19.36
CA ASP A 144 -1.10 25.33 20.39
C ASP A 144 -0.57 25.78 21.77
N ASN A 145 0.71 25.55 22.08
CA ASN A 145 1.34 25.98 23.34
C ASN A 145 1.70 27.47 23.37
N VAL A 146 1.89 28.14 22.22
CA VAL A 146 2.24 29.57 22.13
C VAL A 146 0.99 30.47 22.26
N VAL A 147 -0.21 29.93 22.08
CA VAL A 147 -1.48 30.69 22.17
C VAL A 147 -2.05 30.69 23.61
N VAL A 148 -1.40 30.00 24.56
CA VAL A 148 -1.86 29.85 25.96
C VAL A 148 -1.05 30.72 26.93
N GLU A 149 -0.15 31.58 26.43
CA GLU A 149 0.56 32.60 27.23
C GLU A 149 0.01 34.01 26.99
#